data_AF-A0A1G1G3F6-F1
#
_entry.id   AF-A0A1G1G3F6-F1
#
_cell.length_a   1.000
_cell.length_b   1.000
_cell.length_c   1.000
_cell.angle_alpha   90.00
_cell.angle_beta   90.00
_cell.angle_gamma   90.00
#
_symmetry.space_group_name_H-M   'P 1'
#
loop_
_entity.id
_entity.type
_entity.pdbx_description
1 polymer ?
#
loop_
_entity_poly.entity_id
_entity_poly.type
_entity_poly.pdbx_seq_one_letter_code
_entity_poly.pdbx_strand_id
1 'polypeptide(L)'
;MIVAEIKPFEEIKDLLKNYKNILVVGCGTCMAVCMSGGKRQVELLASALRLSKKAEGQEVSVAEKTIGRQCEPKFVDQIKDGASKYEVILSMGCGAGVQEIAERLKNIPVLPAMNTSFIGASDGEGNFLEMCAACGDCILPLTGGICPVARCPKGLLNGPCGGTKNGKCEVSQDIPCAWVLIYERMKELGRLDDLKKEIGAKKWSKNQRPGKYSVKEEEKEPASIK
;
A
#
# COMPACT_ATOMS: atom_id res chain seq x y z
N MET A 1 1.43 -5.35 3.03
CA MET A 1 2.18 -4.15 2.57
C MET A 1 1.28 -3.31 1.69
N ILE A 2 1.50 -1.99 1.57
CA ILE A 2 0.83 -1.19 0.55
C ILE A 2 1.58 -1.38 -0.76
N VAL A 3 0.85 -1.62 -1.85
CA VAL A 3 1.37 -1.70 -3.22
C VAL A 3 1.04 -0.40 -3.93
N ALA A 4 2.03 0.15 -4.63
CA ALA A 4 1.88 1.36 -5.43
C ALA A 4 2.78 1.28 -6.65
N GLU A 5 2.32 1.90 -7.73
CA GLU A 5 2.99 1.94 -9.03
C GLU A 5 3.45 3.36 -9.33
N ILE A 6 4.59 3.49 -10.01
CA ILE A 6 5.10 4.79 -10.43
C ILE A 6 4.14 5.37 -11.47
N LYS A 7 3.80 6.65 -11.33
CA LYS A 7 3.04 7.37 -12.35
C LYS A 7 3.80 7.39 -13.67
N PRO A 8 3.10 7.47 -14.81
CA PRO A 8 3.76 7.74 -16.09
C PRO A 8 4.69 8.93 -15.99
N PHE A 9 5.87 8.84 -16.60
CA PHE A 9 6.91 9.85 -16.45
C PHE A 9 6.46 11.25 -16.89
N GLU A 10 5.67 11.35 -17.97
CA GLU A 10 5.12 12.62 -18.43
C GLU A 10 4.15 13.24 -17.41
N GLU A 11 3.34 12.44 -16.70
CA GLU A 11 2.49 12.95 -15.62
C GLU A 11 3.33 13.55 -14.49
N ILE A 12 4.45 12.90 -14.12
CA ILE A 12 5.38 13.42 -13.12
C ILE A 12 6.03 14.73 -13.61
N LYS A 13 6.41 14.82 -14.88
CA LYS A 13 6.97 16.05 -15.46
C LYS A 13 5.96 17.19 -15.43
N ASP A 14 4.71 16.92 -15.76
CA ASP A 14 3.64 17.91 -15.75
C ASP A 14 3.36 18.43 -14.35
N LEU A 15 3.38 17.56 -13.33
CA LEU A 15 3.30 17.94 -11.92
C LEU A 15 4.45 18.87 -11.51
N LEU A 16 5.65 18.66 -12.07
CA LEU A 16 6.88 19.37 -11.72
C LEU A 16 7.20 20.57 -12.62
N LYS A 17 6.35 20.88 -13.62
CA LYS A 17 6.69 21.84 -14.69
C LYS A 17 7.12 23.24 -14.22
N ASN A 18 6.61 23.67 -13.06
CA ASN A 18 6.85 25.00 -12.49
C ASN A 18 7.92 25.01 -11.39
N TYR A 19 8.58 23.88 -11.12
CA TYR A 19 9.55 23.75 -10.05
C TYR A 19 10.95 23.44 -10.61
N LYS A 20 11.96 24.10 -10.06
CA LYS A 20 13.36 23.94 -10.45
C LYS A 20 14.21 23.31 -9.36
N ASN A 21 13.85 23.48 -8.08
CA ASN A 21 14.57 22.86 -6.97
C ASN A 21 13.70 21.82 -6.27
N ILE A 22 13.96 20.54 -6.58
CA ILE A 22 13.09 19.41 -6.27
C ILE A 22 13.82 18.46 -5.32
N LEU A 23 13.16 18.04 -4.24
CA LEU A 23 13.60 16.92 -3.42
C LEU A 23 12.78 15.67 -3.74
N VAL A 24 13.40 14.64 -4.31
CA VAL A 24 12.78 13.33 -4.50
C VAL A 24 12.98 12.50 -3.24
N VAL A 25 11.89 12.08 -2.60
CA VAL A 25 11.92 11.32 -1.35
C VAL A 25 11.38 9.91 -1.57
N GLY A 26 12.23 8.90 -1.38
CA GLY A 26 11.89 7.48 -1.41
C GLY A 26 11.36 6.94 -0.09
N CYS A 27 10.66 5.81 -0.15
CA CYS A 27 10.15 5.06 0.99
C CYS A 27 10.83 3.69 1.08
N GLY A 28 11.74 3.54 2.04
CA GLY A 28 12.64 2.39 2.20
C GLY A 28 11.99 1.11 2.71
N THR A 29 10.67 1.04 2.76
CA THR A 29 9.91 -0.14 3.23
C THR A 29 9.01 -0.68 2.12
N CYS A 30 7.69 -0.43 2.17
CA CYS A 30 6.75 -1.04 1.23
C CYS A 30 7.09 -0.75 -0.23
N MET A 31 7.54 0.48 -0.54
CA MET A 31 7.86 0.88 -1.91
C MET A 31 9.22 0.37 -2.38
N ALA A 32 10.15 0.10 -1.46
CA ALA A 32 11.38 -0.62 -1.78
C ALA A 32 11.09 -2.09 -2.11
N VAL A 33 10.18 -2.73 -1.37
CA VAL A 33 9.73 -4.10 -1.67
C VAL A 33 8.98 -4.17 -3.00
N CYS A 34 8.12 -3.19 -3.30
CA CYS A 34 7.46 -3.07 -4.60
C CYS A 34 8.41 -2.74 -5.76
N MET A 35 9.68 -2.45 -5.48
CA MET A 35 10.63 -1.93 -6.47
C MET A 35 10.11 -0.69 -7.22
N SER A 36 9.28 0.12 -6.57
CA SER A 36 8.60 1.27 -7.16
C SER A 36 8.98 2.61 -6.53
N GLY A 37 9.55 2.63 -5.32
CA GLY A 37 9.91 3.88 -4.64
C GLY A 37 11.03 3.76 -3.62
N GLY A 38 11.87 2.73 -3.73
CA GLY A 38 13.07 2.58 -2.93
C GLY A 38 14.23 3.44 -3.44
N LYS A 39 15.40 3.35 -2.79
CA LYS A 39 16.60 4.14 -3.12
C LYS A 39 16.96 4.11 -4.61
N ARG A 40 16.98 2.91 -5.21
CA ARG A 40 17.31 2.74 -6.63
C ARG A 40 16.30 3.47 -7.54
N GLN A 41 15.01 3.40 -7.22
CA GLN A 41 13.97 4.07 -8.02
C GLN A 41 14.06 5.59 -7.89
N VAL A 42 14.42 6.10 -6.71
CA VAL A 42 14.70 7.52 -6.48
C VAL A 42 15.86 7.99 -7.37
N GLU A 43 16.99 7.29 -7.35
CA GLU A 43 18.18 7.63 -8.16
C GLU A 43 17.86 7.63 -9.66
N LEU A 44 17.11 6.63 -10.13
CA LEU A 44 16.67 6.52 -11.53
C LEU A 44 15.74 7.67 -11.94
N LEU A 45 14.71 7.94 -11.13
CA LEU A 45 13.75 9.01 -11.42
C LEU A 45 14.43 10.38 -11.38
N ALA A 46 15.26 10.64 -10.38
CA ALA A 46 16.00 11.90 -10.28
C ALA A 46 16.93 12.11 -11.48
N SER A 47 17.64 11.07 -11.91
CA SER A 47 18.50 11.12 -13.11
C SER A 47 17.68 11.39 -14.38
N ALA A 48 16.53 10.72 -14.55
CA ALA A 48 15.63 10.94 -15.68
C ALA A 48 15.08 12.37 -15.71
N LEU A 49 14.68 12.91 -14.56
CA LEU A 49 14.21 14.30 -14.44
C LEU A 49 15.29 15.31 -14.83
N ARG A 50 16.53 15.15 -14.33
CA ARG A 50 17.66 16.01 -14.71
C ARG A 50 17.93 15.96 -16.21
N LEU A 51 17.94 14.77 -16.82
CA LEU A 51 18.18 14.59 -18.25
C LEU A 51 17.07 15.23 -19.10
N SER A 52 15.81 14.94 -18.77
CA SER A 52 14.64 15.45 -19.52
C SER A 52 14.60 16.98 -19.49
N LYS A 53 14.82 17.58 -18.32
CA LYS A 53 14.79 19.04 -18.18
C LYS A 53 15.95 19.71 -18.92
N LYS A 54 17.15 19.11 -18.85
CA LYS A 54 18.30 19.60 -19.64
C LYS A 54 18.03 19.53 -21.14
N ALA A 55 17.39 18.46 -21.63
CA ALA A 55 16.99 18.35 -23.03
C ALA A 55 15.94 19.39 -23.44
N GLU A 56 15.09 19.84 -22.52
CA GLU A 56 14.13 20.94 -22.68
C GLU A 56 14.78 22.34 -22.50
N GLY A 57 16.11 22.43 -22.35
CA GLY A 57 16.83 23.69 -22.13
C GLY A 57 16.60 24.30 -20.74
N GLN A 58 16.09 23.52 -19.78
CA GLN A 58 15.83 23.95 -18.41
C GLN A 58 16.89 23.40 -17.45
N GLU A 59 17.50 24.26 -16.66
CA GLU A 59 18.35 23.84 -15.55
C GLU A 59 17.51 23.58 -14.30
N VAL A 60 17.66 22.38 -13.72
CA VAL A 60 16.96 21.96 -12.50
C VAL A 60 17.93 21.34 -11.51
N SER A 61 17.73 21.63 -10.23
CA SER A 61 18.36 20.96 -9.11
C SER A 61 17.40 19.88 -8.61
N VAL A 62 17.84 18.63 -8.68
CA VAL A 62 17.12 17.50 -8.10
C VAL A 62 17.99 16.90 -7.02
N ALA A 63 17.51 16.87 -5.78
CA ALA A 63 18.13 16.18 -4.67
C ALA A 63 17.38 14.89 -4.34
N GLU A 64 18.06 13.98 -3.67
CA GLU A 64 17.57 12.63 -3.42
C GLU A 64 17.68 12.32 -1.93
N LYS A 65 16.63 11.71 -1.38
CA LYS A 65 16.66 11.13 -0.04
C LYS A 65 15.77 9.91 0.00
N THR A 66 16.14 8.89 0.78
CA THR A 66 15.24 7.80 1.12
C THR A 66 15.14 7.70 2.63
N ILE A 67 13.91 7.69 3.15
CA ILE A 67 13.62 7.48 4.58
C ILE A 67 12.89 6.15 4.76
N GLY A 68 12.92 5.58 5.97
CA GLY A 68 12.34 4.25 6.22
C GLY A 68 10.85 4.17 5.89
N ARG A 69 10.04 5.06 6.49
CA ARG A 69 8.59 5.15 6.23
C ARG A 69 8.18 6.61 6.07
N GLN A 70 7.41 6.91 5.04
CA GLN A 70 6.90 8.28 4.84
C GLN A 70 5.62 8.54 5.63
N CYS A 71 4.85 7.49 5.94
CA CYS A 71 3.63 7.55 6.73
C CYS A 71 3.89 7.44 8.26
N GLU A 72 5.10 7.75 8.71
CA GLU A 72 5.47 7.73 10.12
C GLU A 72 6.25 9.01 10.48
N PRO A 73 5.74 9.84 11.41
CA PRO A 73 6.27 11.18 11.67
C PRO A 73 7.78 11.19 11.98
N LYS A 74 8.25 10.23 12.78
CA LYS A 74 9.67 10.15 13.21
C LYS A 74 10.65 9.99 12.05
N PHE A 75 10.22 9.35 10.96
CA PHE A 75 11.06 9.21 9.77
C PHE A 75 11.02 10.46 8.90
N VAL A 76 9.87 11.15 8.84
CA VAL A 76 9.75 12.43 8.13
C VAL A 76 10.58 13.53 8.81
N ASP A 77 10.73 13.49 10.14
CA ASP A 77 11.58 14.43 10.87
C ASP A 77 13.05 14.42 10.38
N GLN A 78 13.53 13.33 9.79
CA GLN A 78 14.89 13.22 9.23
C GLN A 78 15.15 14.13 8.02
N ILE A 79 14.09 14.65 7.39
CA ILE A 79 14.20 15.58 6.25
C ILE A 79 13.78 17.00 6.60
N LYS A 80 13.21 17.22 7.80
CA LYS A 80 12.60 18.49 8.20
C LYS A 80 13.55 19.68 8.09
N ASP A 81 14.74 19.56 8.67
CA ASP A 81 15.70 20.69 8.75
C ASP A 81 16.32 21.05 7.38
N GLY A 82 16.29 20.13 6.43
CA GLY A 82 16.81 20.34 5.07
C GLY A 82 15.74 20.68 4.03
N ALA A 83 14.47 20.39 4.32
CA ALA A 83 13.38 20.47 3.34
C ALA A 83 13.11 21.89 2.85
N SER A 84 13.28 22.91 3.70
CA SER A 84 13.00 24.32 3.36
C SER A 84 13.85 24.88 2.22
N LYS A 85 14.93 24.18 1.85
CA LYS A 85 15.79 24.55 0.73
C LYS A 85 15.15 24.28 -0.63
N TYR A 86 14.13 23.42 -0.68
CA TYR A 86 13.50 22.95 -1.91
C TYR A 86 12.14 23.62 -2.12
N GLU A 87 11.77 23.83 -3.39
CA GLU A 87 10.49 24.43 -3.77
C GLU A 87 9.35 23.39 -3.71
N VAL A 88 9.69 22.11 -3.89
CA VAL A 88 8.74 21.00 -3.90
C VAL A 88 9.39 19.70 -3.46
N ILE A 89 8.60 18.86 -2.80
CA ILE A 89 8.95 17.49 -2.49
C ILE A 89 8.18 16.56 -3.41
N LEU A 90 8.89 15.76 -4.20
CA LEU A 90 8.31 14.67 -4.96
C LEU A 90 8.40 13.38 -4.13
N SER A 91 7.28 12.96 -3.55
CA SER A 91 7.19 11.75 -2.74
C SER A 91 7.02 10.52 -3.63
N MET A 92 7.97 9.59 -3.54
CA MET A 92 7.83 8.19 -3.97
C MET A 92 7.33 7.31 -2.81
N GLY A 93 6.36 7.82 -2.04
CA GLY A 93 5.60 7.09 -1.03
C GLY A 93 4.15 6.83 -1.47
N CYS A 94 3.44 5.97 -0.75
CA CYS A 94 2.00 5.81 -0.95
C CYS A 94 1.23 7.06 -0.52
N GLY A 95 -0.09 7.11 -0.79
CA GLY A 95 -0.92 8.28 -0.47
C GLY A 95 -0.91 8.69 1.00
N ALA A 96 -0.74 7.73 1.93
CA ALA A 96 -0.58 8.05 3.35
C ALA A 96 0.77 8.73 3.65
N GLY A 97 1.83 8.34 2.95
CA GLY A 97 3.14 8.96 3.10
C GLY A 97 3.18 10.38 2.55
N VAL A 98 2.54 10.62 1.40
CA VAL A 98 2.40 11.96 0.81
C VAL A 98 1.70 12.91 1.78
N GLN A 99 0.58 12.47 2.36
CA GLN A 99 -0.20 13.27 3.32
C GLN A 99 0.56 13.54 4.62
N GLU A 100 1.26 12.55 5.18
CA GLU A 100 2.05 12.73 6.39
C GLU A 100 3.20 13.72 6.18
N ILE A 101 3.92 13.63 5.05
CA ILE A 101 4.97 14.62 4.72
C ILE A 101 4.34 16.01 4.58
N ALA A 102 3.20 16.14 3.90
CA ALA A 102 2.52 17.42 3.71
C ALA A 102 2.06 18.05 5.04
N GLU A 103 1.49 17.25 5.95
CA GLU A 103 1.08 17.72 7.28
C GLU A 103 2.28 18.12 8.13
N ARG A 104 3.38 17.36 8.05
CA ARG A 104 4.58 17.63 8.84
C ARG A 104 5.38 18.83 8.31
N LEU A 105 5.37 19.08 7.01
CA LEU A 105 6.15 20.10 6.29
C LEU A 105 5.24 21.14 5.63
N LYS A 106 4.39 21.79 6.42
CA LYS A 106 3.24 22.64 5.99
C LYS A 106 3.54 23.71 4.93
N ASN A 107 4.78 24.17 4.81
CA ASN A 107 5.16 25.27 3.94
C ASN A 107 5.71 24.83 2.58
N ILE A 108 5.76 23.52 2.30
CA ILE A 108 6.38 22.97 1.09
C ILE A 108 5.36 22.07 0.38
N PRO A 109 5.04 22.32 -0.90
CA PRO A 109 4.20 21.42 -1.69
C PRO A 109 4.78 20.01 -1.74
N VAL A 110 3.93 19.00 -1.52
CA VAL A 110 4.30 17.58 -1.63
C VAL A 110 3.47 16.94 -2.73
N LEU A 111 4.13 16.44 -3.76
CA LEU A 111 3.50 15.85 -4.94
C LEU A 111 3.73 14.34 -4.97
N PRO A 112 2.72 13.53 -5.33
CA PRO A 112 2.86 12.08 -5.44
C PRO A 112 3.53 11.68 -6.77
N ALA A 113 4.60 10.89 -6.72
CA ALA A 113 5.18 10.23 -7.88
C ALA A 113 4.52 8.88 -8.21
N MET A 114 3.55 8.44 -7.40
CA MET A 114 2.99 7.09 -7.48
C MET A 114 1.47 7.08 -7.30
N ASN A 115 0.84 6.04 -7.86
CA ASN A 115 -0.54 5.67 -7.62
C ASN A 115 -0.59 4.53 -6.61
N THR A 116 -1.29 4.72 -5.48
CA THR A 116 -1.50 3.64 -4.51
C THR A 116 -2.57 2.70 -5.00
N SER A 117 -2.24 1.41 -5.09
CA SER A 117 -3.13 0.40 -5.67
C SER A 117 -3.94 -0.31 -4.58
N PHE A 118 -3.28 -1.12 -3.73
CA PHE A 118 -3.98 -1.99 -2.77
C PHE A 118 -3.09 -2.45 -1.61
N ILE A 119 -3.67 -3.14 -0.62
CA ILE A 119 -2.92 -3.85 0.42
C ILE A 119 -2.67 -5.27 -0.05
N GLY A 120 -1.41 -5.58 -0.34
CA GLY A 120 -1.02 -6.84 -0.94
C GLY A 120 0.16 -7.53 -0.29
N ALA A 121 0.60 -8.59 -0.95
CA ALA A 121 1.83 -9.32 -0.70
C ALA A 121 2.46 -9.74 -2.05
N SER A 122 3.78 -9.95 -2.05
CA SER A 122 4.46 -10.51 -3.23
C SER A 122 4.13 -12.00 -3.38
N ASP A 123 4.03 -12.47 -4.62
CA ASP A 123 3.95 -13.90 -4.94
C ASP A 123 5.32 -14.58 -5.04
N GLY A 124 6.42 -13.82 -4.94
CA GLY A 124 7.79 -14.32 -5.11
C GLY A 124 8.31 -14.31 -6.55
N GLU A 125 7.45 -14.03 -7.53
CA GLU A 125 7.77 -14.04 -8.97
C GLU A 125 7.82 -12.62 -9.55
N GLY A 126 7.87 -11.62 -8.67
CA GLY A 126 7.89 -10.21 -9.05
C GLY A 126 6.50 -9.59 -9.19
N ASN A 127 5.42 -10.33 -8.98
CA ASN A 127 4.07 -9.77 -8.94
C ASN A 127 3.61 -9.51 -7.51
N PHE A 128 2.53 -8.74 -7.41
CA PHE A 128 1.87 -8.43 -6.15
C PHE A 128 0.39 -8.74 -6.26
N LEU A 129 -0.12 -9.46 -5.26
CA LEU A 129 -1.52 -9.85 -5.18
C LEU A 129 -2.23 -9.04 -4.11
N GLU A 130 -3.45 -8.62 -4.39
CA GLU A 130 -4.31 -8.02 -3.36
C GLU A 130 -4.69 -9.09 -2.32
N MET A 131 -4.41 -8.78 -1.05
CA MET A 131 -4.60 -9.72 0.06
C MET A 131 -5.61 -9.21 1.09
N CYS A 132 -5.85 -7.89 1.16
CA CYS A 132 -6.71 -7.29 2.18
C CYS A 132 -7.46 -6.06 1.67
N ALA A 133 -8.77 -6.03 1.92
CA ALA A 133 -9.63 -4.89 1.59
C ALA A 133 -9.75 -3.85 2.73
N ALA A 134 -9.00 -4.02 3.84
CA ALA A 134 -9.07 -3.16 5.03
C ALA A 134 -10.48 -2.90 5.58
N CYS A 135 -11.35 -3.91 5.55
CA CYS A 135 -12.78 -3.77 5.87
C CYS A 135 -13.14 -3.62 7.37
N GLY A 136 -12.18 -3.68 8.29
CA GLY A 136 -12.41 -3.51 9.73
C GLY A 136 -13.13 -4.66 10.47
N ASP A 137 -13.60 -5.69 9.76
CA ASP A 137 -14.31 -6.84 10.34
C ASP A 137 -13.72 -8.15 9.78
N CYS A 138 -12.63 -8.63 10.37
CA CYS A 138 -11.84 -9.72 9.79
C CYS A 138 -12.57 -11.08 9.87
N ILE A 139 -12.62 -11.81 8.75
CA ILE A 139 -13.21 -13.17 8.66
C ILE A 139 -12.19 -14.26 8.35
N LEU A 140 -10.90 -13.91 8.27
CA LEU A 140 -9.82 -14.87 7.99
C LEU A 140 -9.81 -16.11 8.91
N PRO A 141 -10.21 -16.03 10.21
CA PRO A 141 -10.31 -17.22 11.05
C PRO A 141 -11.29 -18.28 10.56
N LEU A 142 -12.27 -17.89 9.73
CA LEU A 142 -13.32 -18.75 9.17
C LEU A 142 -12.95 -19.33 7.80
N THR A 143 -11.98 -18.73 7.12
CA THR A 143 -11.65 -19.02 5.71
C THR A 143 -10.22 -19.55 5.53
N GLY A 144 -9.65 -20.12 6.59
CA GLY A 144 -8.30 -20.70 6.55
C GLY A 144 -7.19 -19.68 6.24
N GLY A 145 -7.42 -18.39 6.52
CA GLY A 145 -6.45 -17.34 6.24
C GLY A 145 -6.53 -16.75 4.83
N ILE A 146 -7.51 -17.13 4.01
CA ILE A 146 -7.69 -16.57 2.66
C ILE A 146 -8.86 -15.59 2.66
N CYS A 147 -8.63 -14.34 2.26
CA CYS A 147 -9.65 -13.29 2.30
C CYS A 147 -10.57 -13.38 1.07
N PRO A 148 -11.84 -13.81 1.19
CA PRO A 148 -12.71 -13.88 0.02
C PRO A 148 -13.16 -12.49 -0.46
N VAL A 149 -13.09 -11.46 0.39
CA VAL A 149 -13.41 -10.07 -0.02
C VAL A 149 -12.36 -9.53 -0.99
N ALA A 150 -11.08 -9.74 -0.68
CA ALA A 150 -9.97 -9.24 -1.49
C ALA A 150 -9.61 -10.17 -2.64
N ARG A 151 -9.77 -11.49 -2.45
CA ARG A 151 -9.27 -12.50 -3.38
C ARG A 151 -10.31 -12.99 -4.39
N CYS A 152 -11.59 -12.67 -4.18
CA CYS A 152 -12.66 -12.96 -5.13
C CYS A 152 -13.02 -11.68 -5.89
N PRO A 153 -13.02 -11.68 -7.25
CA PRO A 153 -13.49 -10.53 -8.04
C PRO A 153 -14.91 -10.07 -7.72
N LYS A 154 -15.73 -10.96 -7.14
CA LYS A 154 -17.11 -10.67 -6.71
C LYS A 154 -17.24 -10.34 -5.22
N GLY A 155 -16.16 -10.45 -4.44
CA GLY A 155 -16.15 -10.19 -3.00
C GLY A 155 -17.09 -11.09 -2.17
N LEU A 156 -17.40 -12.31 -2.65
CA LEU A 156 -18.43 -13.17 -2.07
C LEU A 156 -18.01 -13.74 -0.71
N LEU A 157 -18.81 -13.47 0.32
CA LEU A 157 -18.54 -13.84 1.72
C LEU A 157 -19.04 -15.25 2.11
N ASN A 158 -20.08 -15.74 1.45
CA ASN A 158 -20.88 -16.88 1.92
C ASN A 158 -20.81 -18.09 0.97
N GLY A 159 -19.66 -18.30 0.33
CA GLY A 159 -19.43 -19.45 -0.54
C GLY A 159 -19.21 -19.12 -2.02
N PRO A 160 -18.94 -20.15 -2.84
CA PRO A 160 -18.66 -20.01 -4.26
C PRO A 160 -19.91 -19.62 -5.07
N CYS A 161 -19.75 -18.86 -6.16
CA CYS A 161 -20.84 -18.51 -7.09
C CYS A 161 -21.18 -19.60 -8.12
N GLY A 162 -20.50 -20.74 -8.12
CA GLY A 162 -20.64 -21.76 -9.16
C GLY A 162 -19.88 -21.48 -10.46
N GLY A 163 -19.46 -20.22 -10.70
CA GLY A 163 -18.67 -19.80 -11.86
C GLY A 163 -17.18 -20.20 -11.82
N THR A 164 -16.86 -21.42 -11.42
CA THR A 164 -15.49 -21.94 -11.35
C THR A 164 -15.25 -23.00 -12.41
N LYS A 165 -14.13 -22.93 -13.12
CA LYS A 165 -13.71 -23.95 -14.09
C LYS A 165 -12.26 -24.34 -13.82
N ASN A 166 -12.02 -25.62 -13.55
CA ASN A 166 -10.68 -26.16 -13.23
C ASN A 166 -9.93 -25.36 -12.14
N GLY A 167 -10.65 -24.94 -11.08
CA GLY A 167 -10.08 -24.15 -9.99
C GLY A 167 -9.84 -22.66 -10.29
N LYS A 168 -10.21 -22.19 -11.49
CA LYS A 168 -10.07 -20.79 -11.92
C LYS A 168 -11.42 -20.06 -11.92
N CYS A 169 -11.36 -18.74 -11.76
CA CYS A 169 -12.53 -17.87 -11.77
C CYS A 169 -13.09 -17.69 -13.20
N GLU A 170 -14.40 -17.60 -13.36
CA GLU A 170 -15.04 -17.26 -14.65
C GLU A 170 -14.65 -15.90 -15.23
N VAL A 171 -14.18 -14.97 -14.38
CA VAL A 171 -13.77 -13.64 -14.83
C VAL A 171 -12.48 -13.70 -15.65
N SER A 172 -11.55 -14.58 -15.28
CA SER A 172 -10.31 -14.83 -16.04
C SER A 172 -9.67 -16.15 -15.59
N GLN A 173 -9.08 -16.87 -16.54
CA GLN A 173 -8.34 -18.11 -16.29
C GLN A 173 -7.05 -17.89 -15.49
N ASP A 174 -6.55 -16.65 -15.43
CA ASP A 174 -5.35 -16.29 -14.66
C ASP A 174 -5.66 -16.15 -13.17
N ILE A 175 -6.94 -15.97 -12.81
CA ILE A 175 -7.36 -15.72 -11.42
C ILE A 175 -7.76 -17.05 -10.77
N PRO A 176 -7.02 -17.53 -9.75
CA PRO A 176 -7.48 -18.67 -8.97
C PRO A 176 -8.77 -18.35 -8.23
N CYS A 177 -9.72 -19.30 -8.19
CA CYS A 177 -10.96 -19.11 -7.47
C CYS A 177 -10.70 -19.08 -5.95
N ALA A 178 -10.96 -17.94 -5.30
CA ALA A 178 -10.76 -17.80 -3.85
C ALA A 178 -11.43 -18.90 -3.02
N TRP A 179 -12.64 -19.32 -3.40
CA TRP A 179 -13.38 -20.37 -2.67
C TRP A 179 -12.83 -21.78 -2.89
N VAL A 180 -12.20 -22.05 -4.03
CA VAL A 180 -11.45 -23.29 -4.23
C VAL A 180 -10.21 -23.29 -3.34
N LEU A 181 -9.47 -22.17 -3.29
CA LEU A 181 -8.31 -22.05 -2.39
C LEU A 181 -8.70 -22.19 -0.91
N ILE A 182 -9.82 -21.57 -0.49
CA ILE A 182 -10.36 -21.70 0.86
C ILE A 182 -10.69 -23.16 1.17
N TYR A 183 -11.38 -23.85 0.27
CA TYR A 183 -11.74 -25.25 0.46
C TYR A 183 -10.51 -26.14 0.63
N GLU A 184 -9.53 -26.05 -0.27
CA GLU A 184 -8.29 -26.85 -0.18
C GLU A 184 -7.52 -26.54 1.11
N ARG A 185 -7.40 -25.26 1.47
CA ARG A 185 -6.75 -24.87 2.73
C ARG A 185 -7.47 -25.39 3.96
N MET A 186 -8.81 -25.35 3.98
CA MET A 186 -9.59 -25.86 5.11
C MET A 186 -9.54 -27.39 5.20
N LYS A 187 -9.42 -28.08 4.06
CA LYS A 187 -9.17 -29.52 3.98
C LYS A 187 -7.81 -29.90 4.56
N GLU A 188 -6.75 -29.19 4.17
CA GLU A 188 -5.40 -29.37 4.72
C GLU A 188 -5.36 -29.17 6.24
N LEU A 189 -6.14 -28.20 6.74
CA LEU A 189 -6.25 -27.92 8.17
C LEU A 189 -7.17 -28.88 8.94
N GLY A 190 -7.86 -29.81 8.26
CA GLY A 190 -8.84 -30.71 8.89
C GLY A 190 -10.09 -29.99 9.43
N ARG A 191 -10.43 -28.80 8.88
CA ARG A 191 -11.49 -27.92 9.38
C ARG A 191 -12.67 -27.77 8.42
N LEU A 192 -12.92 -28.74 7.55
CA LEU A 192 -13.99 -28.66 6.54
C LEU A 192 -15.40 -28.42 7.14
N ASP A 193 -15.67 -28.94 8.34
CA ASP A 193 -16.96 -28.72 9.00
C ASP A 193 -17.22 -27.25 9.37
N ASP A 194 -16.18 -26.43 9.49
CA ASP A 194 -16.34 -24.99 9.70
C ASP A 194 -16.96 -24.29 8.49
N LEU A 195 -16.78 -24.83 7.27
CA LEU A 195 -17.37 -24.27 6.05
C LEU A 195 -18.88 -24.48 5.96
N LYS A 196 -19.44 -25.38 6.77
CA LYS A 196 -20.89 -25.61 6.85
C LYS A 196 -21.58 -24.60 7.77
N LYS A 197 -20.82 -23.84 8.56
CA LYS A 197 -21.37 -22.86 9.51
C LYS A 197 -21.81 -21.62 8.74
N GLU A 198 -22.97 -21.09 9.12
CA GLU A 198 -23.44 -19.83 8.56
C GLU A 198 -22.52 -18.68 8.99
N ILE A 199 -22.03 -17.93 8.00
CA ILE A 199 -21.27 -16.70 8.24
C ILE A 199 -22.29 -15.56 8.31
N GLY A 200 -22.39 -14.95 9.48
CA GLY A 200 -23.28 -13.80 9.69
C GLY A 200 -22.92 -12.60 8.80
N ALA A 201 -23.85 -11.65 8.70
CA ALA A 201 -23.63 -10.44 7.93
C ALA A 201 -22.40 -9.67 8.43
N LYS A 202 -21.50 -9.33 7.49
CA LYS A 202 -20.29 -8.57 7.77
C LYS A 202 -20.64 -7.15 8.23
N LYS A 203 -19.96 -6.66 9.28
CA LYS A 203 -20.18 -5.33 9.84
C LYS A 203 -19.39 -4.27 9.08
N TRP A 204 -19.87 -3.90 7.89
CA TRP A 204 -19.23 -2.87 7.06
C TRP A 204 -19.13 -1.49 7.73
N SER A 205 -20.00 -1.21 8.71
CA SER A 205 -19.94 0.00 9.53
C SER A 205 -18.66 0.16 10.35
N LYS A 206 -17.86 -0.91 10.51
CA LYS A 206 -16.53 -0.84 11.14
C LYS A 206 -15.48 -0.17 10.25
N ASN A 207 -15.68 -0.14 8.92
CA ASN A 207 -14.83 0.57 7.98
C ASN A 207 -15.27 2.04 7.84
N GLN A 208 -15.11 2.81 8.92
CA GLN A 208 -15.51 4.22 8.95
C GLN A 208 -14.50 5.12 8.23
N ARG A 209 -14.98 6.18 7.58
CA ARG A 209 -14.17 7.21 6.94
C ARG A 209 -14.60 8.60 7.46
N PRO A 210 -13.66 9.44 7.99
CA PRO A 210 -12.27 9.10 8.29
C PRO A 210 -12.18 8.05 9.42
N GLY A 211 -11.27 7.10 9.28
CA GLY A 211 -11.04 6.07 10.30
C GLY A 211 -10.18 6.62 11.44
N LYS A 212 -10.48 6.23 12.68
CA LYS A 212 -9.66 6.55 13.86
C LYS A 212 -9.52 5.32 14.74
N TYR A 213 -8.29 5.01 15.14
CA TYR A 213 -7.99 3.98 16.12
C TYR A 213 -7.10 4.57 17.21
N SER A 214 -7.38 4.21 18.47
CA SER A 214 -6.60 4.65 19.62
C SER A 214 -6.15 3.40 20.37
N VAL A 215 -4.84 3.28 20.58
CA VAL A 215 -4.28 2.27 21.47
C VAL A 215 -4.68 2.68 22.88
N LYS A 216 -5.46 1.84 23.57
CA LYS A 216 -5.64 1.97 25.01
C LYS A 216 -4.49 1.21 25.65
N GLU A 217 -3.67 1.89 26.44
CA GLU A 217 -2.76 1.19 27.34
C GLU A 217 -3.63 0.50 28.40
N GLU A 218 -3.61 -0.83 28.43
CA GLU A 218 -4.16 -1.56 29.58
C GLU A 218 -3.24 -1.28 30.76
N GLU A 219 -3.77 -0.60 31.79
CA GLU A 219 -3.11 -0.54 33.09
C GLU A 219 -2.89 -1.98 33.56
N LYS A 220 -1.63 -2.44 33.52
CA LYS A 220 -1.25 -3.71 34.12
C LYS A 220 -1.42 -3.56 35.62
N GLU A 221 -2.55 -4.01 36.17
CA GLU A 221 -2.62 -4.33 37.59
C GLU A 221 -1.47 -5.31 37.90
N PRO A 222 -0.56 -4.99 38.83
CA PRO A 222 0.50 -5.92 39.19
C PRO A 222 -0.20 -7.18 39.71
N ALA A 223 0.09 -8.31 39.07
CA ALA A 223 -0.42 -9.60 39.50
C ALA A 223 -0.14 -9.75 41.00
N SER A 224 -1.19 -9.68 41.81
CA SER A 224 -1.10 -9.90 43.24
C SER A 224 -0.70 -11.35 43.45
N ILE A 225 0.57 -11.54 43.77
CA ILE A 225 1.15 -12.81 44.21
C ILE A 225 0.41 -13.15 45.51
N LYS A 226 -0.45 -14.18 45.45
CA LYS A 226 -1.00 -14.86 46.63
C LYS A 226 -0.15 -16.09 46.92
#